data_AF-A0A0G0MM96-F1
#
_entry.id   AF-A0A0G0MM96-F1
#
_cell.length_a   1.000
_cell.length_b   1.000
_cell.length_c   1.000
_cell.angle_alpha   90.00
_cell.angle_beta   90.00
_cell.angle_gamma   90.00
#
_symmetry.space_group_name_H-M   'P 1'
#
loop_
_entity.id
_entity.type
_entity.pdbx_description
1 polymer ?
#
loop_
_entity_poly.entity_id
_entity_poly.type
_entity_poly.pdbx_seq_one_letter_code
_entity_poly.pdbx_strand_id
1 'polypeptide(L)'
;MSKELPYFRFYPDEYLTGNITLEDEQTQGLFIEICCWYWKKDCIIDIEFIKKRLINAKAMLEQCLNNLIKAEILKENDEGGININFLDEQYDLLNESRQRRVTAGRLG
;
A
#
# COMPACT_ATOMS: atom_id res chain seq x y z
N MET A 1 8.16 6.67 -17.80
CA MET A 1 8.34 7.03 -16.38
C MET A 1 9.30 6.03 -15.78
N SER A 2 10.44 6.50 -15.26
CA SER A 2 11.54 5.64 -14.80
C SER A 2 11.04 4.69 -13.71
N LYS A 3 11.19 3.39 -13.97
CA LYS A 3 10.63 2.26 -13.23
C LYS A 3 11.53 1.88 -12.05
N GLU A 4 11.73 2.76 -11.08
CA GLU A 4 12.67 2.42 -9.99
C GLU A 4 12.10 1.36 -9.03
N LEU A 5 10.78 1.28 -8.86
CA LEU A 5 10.10 0.30 -8.02
C LEU A 5 8.90 -0.35 -8.72
N PRO A 6 9.10 -1.25 -9.71
CA PRO A 6 8.00 -1.78 -10.53
C PRO A 6 7.17 -2.88 -9.84
N TYR A 7 7.65 -3.43 -8.73
CA TYR A 7 6.98 -4.49 -7.97
C TYR A 7 7.22 -4.31 -6.47
N PHE A 8 6.28 -4.78 -5.66
CA PHE A 8 6.47 -5.06 -4.24
C PHE A 8 6.45 -6.57 -4.03
N ARG A 9 7.08 -7.05 -2.94
CA ARG A 9 6.97 -8.45 -2.53
C ARG A 9 5.63 -8.62 -1.83
N PHE A 10 4.86 -9.55 -2.36
CA PHE A 10 3.63 -10.02 -1.75
C PHE A 10 3.90 -11.39 -1.14
N TYR A 11 3.49 -11.60 0.11
CA TYR A 11 3.63 -12.86 0.80
C TYR A 11 2.26 -13.56 0.83
N PRO A 12 2.03 -14.59 -0.01
CA PRO A 12 0.74 -15.25 -0.07
C PRO A 12 0.32 -15.86 1.27
N ASP A 13 1.29 -16.33 2.06
CA ASP A 13 1.02 -16.91 3.38
C ASP A 13 0.45 -15.86 4.35
N GLU A 14 1.06 -14.68 4.44
CA GLU A 14 0.55 -13.57 5.27
C GLU A 14 -0.81 -13.07 4.80
N TYR A 15 -1.06 -13.09 3.48
CA TYR A 15 -2.37 -12.77 2.95
C TYR A 15 -3.41 -13.82 3.34
N LEU A 16 -3.10 -15.11 3.12
CA LEU A 16 -4.03 -16.22 3.36
C LEU A 16 -4.33 -16.43 4.84
N THR A 17 -3.38 -16.11 5.72
CA THR A 17 -3.53 -16.26 7.18
C THR A 17 -3.97 -14.96 7.85
N GLY A 18 -3.93 -13.83 7.14
CA GLY A 18 -4.27 -12.52 7.66
C GLY A 18 -5.78 -12.24 7.71
N ASN A 19 -6.14 -11.23 8.51
CA ASN A 19 -7.53 -10.79 8.69
C ASN A 19 -8.21 -10.37 7.39
N ILE A 20 -7.45 -10.03 6.34
CA ILE A 20 -7.98 -9.66 5.02
C ILE A 20 -8.87 -10.75 4.42
N THR A 21 -8.57 -12.03 4.68
CA THR A 21 -9.38 -13.15 4.18
C THR A 21 -10.73 -13.31 4.87
N LEU A 22 -10.92 -12.66 6.03
CA LEU A 22 -12.20 -12.64 6.74
C LEU A 22 -13.18 -11.62 6.14
N GLU A 23 -12.68 -10.71 5.31
CA GLU A 23 -13.49 -9.70 4.62
C GLU A 23 -14.12 -10.24 3.33
N ASP A 24 -15.13 -9.55 2.82
CA ASP A 24 -15.77 -9.92 1.55
C ASP A 24 -14.84 -9.74 0.35
N GLU A 25 -15.15 -10.43 -0.76
CA GLU A 25 -14.34 -10.42 -1.99
C GLU A 25 -14.10 -9.01 -2.56
N GLN A 26 -15.04 -8.07 -2.38
CA GLN A 26 -14.88 -6.70 -2.87
C GLN A 26 -13.87 -5.93 -2.02
N THR A 27 -13.91 -6.12 -0.70
CA THR A 27 -12.94 -5.56 0.25
C THR A 27 -11.54 -6.14 0.00
N GLN A 28 -11.44 -7.46 -0.20
CA GLN A 28 -10.19 -8.14 -0.57
C GLN A 28 -9.62 -7.60 -1.89
N GLY A 29 -10.45 -7.46 -2.92
CA GLY A 29 -10.05 -6.91 -4.21
C GLY A 29 -9.68 -5.43 -4.14
N LEU A 30 -10.37 -4.64 -3.31
CA LEU A 30 -10.03 -3.25 -3.05
C LEU A 30 -8.66 -3.11 -2.39
N PHE A 31 -8.34 -3.95 -1.42
CA PHE A 31 -7.05 -3.91 -0.75
C PHE A 31 -5.89 -4.07 -1.73
N ILE A 32 -5.94 -5.04 -2.65
CA ILE A 32 -4.90 -5.26 -3.66
C ILE A 32 -4.74 -4.04 -4.58
N GLU A 33 -5.85 -3.42 -4.99
CA GLU A 33 -5.84 -2.21 -5.80
C GLU A 33 -5.22 -1.02 -5.05
N ILE A 34 -5.52 -0.87 -3.76
CA ILE A 34 -4.92 0.12 -2.87
C ILE A 34 -3.40 -0.12 -2.76
N CYS A 35 -2.95 -1.36 -2.53
CA CYS A 35 -1.51 -1.68 -2.48
C CYS A 35 -0.78 -1.23 -3.75
N CYS A 36 -1.38 -1.45 -4.93
CA CYS A 36 -0.79 -1.03 -6.20
C CYS A 36 -0.68 0.49 -6.31
N TRP A 37 -1.70 1.24 -5.90
CA TRP A 37 -1.67 2.69 -5.90
C TRP A 37 -0.71 3.26 -4.88
N TYR A 38 -0.71 2.69 -3.68
CA TYR A 38 0.16 3.08 -2.58
C TYR A 38 1.63 2.95 -2.98
N TRP A 39 2.01 1.78 -3.49
CA TRP A 39 3.37 1.52 -3.96
C TRP A 39 3.77 2.42 -5.13
N LYS A 40 2.87 2.63 -6.09
CA LYS A 40 3.10 3.53 -7.24
C LYS A 40 3.29 4.99 -6.82
N LYS A 41 2.78 5.37 -5.65
CA LYS A 41 2.84 6.71 -5.08
C LYS A 41 3.89 6.82 -3.97
N ASP A 42 4.89 5.94 -3.98
CA ASP A 42 6.02 5.99 -3.06
C ASP A 42 5.58 5.92 -1.59
N CYS A 43 4.53 5.13 -1.31
CA CYS A 43 3.91 4.96 0.01
C CYS A 43 3.34 6.25 0.61
N ILE A 44 3.01 7.25 -0.22
CA ILE A 44 2.41 8.51 0.21
C ILE A 44 1.09 8.69 -0.54
N ILE A 45 -0.03 8.39 0.12
CA ILE A 45 -1.36 8.57 -0.46
C ILE A 45 -2.39 9.03 0.57
N ASP A 46 -3.21 10.00 0.15
CA ASP A 46 -4.35 10.48 0.95
C ASP A 46 -5.55 9.57 0.73
N ILE A 47 -6.34 9.34 1.79
CA ILE A 47 -7.56 8.53 1.66
C ILE A 47 -8.56 9.16 0.68
N GLU A 48 -8.60 10.50 0.62
CA GLU A 48 -9.42 11.23 -0.35
C GLU A 48 -9.03 10.96 -1.79
N PHE A 49 -7.73 10.79 -2.06
CA PHE A 49 -7.27 10.47 -3.41
C PHE A 49 -7.79 9.09 -3.82
N ILE A 50 -7.72 8.10 -2.92
CA ILE A 50 -8.27 6.76 -3.16
C ILE A 50 -9.77 6.83 -3.40
N LYS A 51 -10.49 7.55 -2.53
CA LYS A 51 -11.93 7.77 -2.67
C LYS A 51 -12.26 8.35 -4.05
N LYS A 52 -11.60 9.42 -4.48
CA LYS A 52 -11.81 10.06 -5.80
C LYS A 52 -11.41 9.17 -6.97
N ARG A 53 -10.32 8.40 -6.85
CA ARG A 53 -9.80 7.56 -7.93
C ARG A 53 -10.68 6.34 -8.18
N LEU A 54 -11.23 5.77 -7.12
CA LEU A 54 -12.01 4.53 -7.14
C LEU A 54 -13.53 4.76 -7.06
N ILE A 55 -13.97 6.02 -6.99
CA ILE A 55 -15.39 6.40 -6.85
C ILE A 55 -16.28 5.81 -7.95
N ASN A 56 -15.77 5.75 -9.18
CA ASN A 56 -16.52 5.26 -10.33
C ASN A 56 -16.56 3.73 -10.41
N ALA A 57 -15.71 3.05 -9.63
CA ALA A 57 -15.52 1.61 -9.73
C ALA A 57 -16.34 0.82 -8.71
N LYS A 58 -16.74 1.43 -7.56
CA LYS A 58 -17.31 0.68 -6.44
C LYS A 58 -18.39 1.47 -5.68
N ALA A 59 -19.64 1.03 -5.79
CA ALA A 59 -20.76 1.56 -5.00
C ALA A 59 -20.56 1.36 -3.47
N MET A 60 -19.75 0.37 -3.09
CA MET A 60 -19.47 0.01 -1.69
C MET A 60 -18.09 0.49 -1.20
N LEU A 61 -17.45 1.43 -1.91
CA LEU A 61 -16.09 1.87 -1.61
C LEU A 61 -15.87 2.30 -0.16
N GLU A 62 -16.79 3.11 0.38
CA GLU A 62 -16.69 3.61 1.76
C GLU A 62 -16.82 2.47 2.77
N GLN A 63 -17.70 1.51 2.51
CA GLN A 63 -17.88 0.35 3.39
C GLN A 63 -16.62 -0.51 3.41
N CYS A 64 -16.07 -0.85 2.24
CA CYS A 64 -14.85 -1.62 2.13
C CYS A 64 -13.66 -0.91 2.80
N LEU A 65 -13.50 0.41 2.61
CA LEU A 65 -12.46 1.20 3.30
C LEU A 65 -12.62 1.14 4.82
N ASN A 66 -13.84 1.34 5.32
CA ASN A 66 -14.13 1.27 6.74
C ASN A 66 -13.84 -0.12 7.32
N ASN A 67 -14.12 -1.20 6.57
CA ASN A 67 -13.77 -2.56 6.96
C ASN A 67 -12.25 -2.74 7.07
N LEU A 68 -11.49 -2.28 6.07
CA LEU A 68 -10.02 -2.38 6.07
C LEU A 68 -9.38 -1.62 7.25
N ILE A 69 -9.93 -0.46 7.62
CA ILE A 69 -9.46 0.32 8.78
C ILE A 69 -9.82 -0.38 10.08
N LYS A 70 -11.07 -0.87 10.21
CA LYS A 70 -11.51 -1.61 11.41
C LYS A 70 -10.75 -2.92 11.63
N ALA A 71 -10.35 -3.58 10.56
CA ALA A 71 -9.53 -4.79 10.59
C ALA A 71 -8.03 -4.50 10.87
N GLU A 72 -7.65 -3.23 11.05
CA GLU A 72 -6.29 -2.73 11.24
C GLU A 72 -5.33 -3.07 10.10
N ILE A 73 -5.88 -3.37 8.91
CA ILE A 73 -5.12 -3.67 7.69
C ILE A 73 -4.60 -2.37 7.07
N LEU A 74 -5.42 -1.32 7.12
CA LEU A 74 -5.04 0.06 6.79
C LEU A 74 -5.03 0.90 8.06
N LYS A 75 -3.99 1.70 8.24
CA LYS A 75 -3.92 2.68 9.33
C LYS A 75 -4.10 4.07 8.76
N GLU A 76 -5.06 4.82 9.26
CA GLU A 76 -5.13 6.26 8.99
C GLU A 76 -4.11 7.00 9.85
N ASN A 77 -3.46 8.00 9.27
CA ASN A 77 -2.62 8.94 10.01
C ASN A 77 -3.42 10.19 10.38
N ASP A 78 -2.89 11.00 11.30
CA ASP A 78 -3.56 12.23 11.78
C ASP A 78 -3.76 13.29 10.67
N GLU A 79 -3.07 13.14 9.53
CA GLU A 79 -3.12 14.04 8.37
C GLU A 79 -4.12 13.59 7.28
N GLY A 80 -4.80 12.45 7.47
CA GLY A 80 -5.77 11.90 6.50
C GLY A 80 -5.15 11.02 5.38
N GLY A 81 -3.87 10.68 5.51
CA GLY A 81 -3.19 9.65 4.74
C GLY A 81 -3.43 8.24 5.29
N ILE A 82 -3.11 7.25 4.47
CA ILE A 82 -3.13 5.84 4.88
C ILE A 82 -1.72 5.25 4.91
N ASN A 83 -1.48 4.32 5.82
CA ASN A 83 -0.25 3.56 5.92
C ASN A 83 -0.49 2.06 5.79
N ILE A 84 0.43 1.39 5.11
CA ILE A 84 0.43 -0.05 4.89
C ILE A 84 1.79 -0.59 5.32
N ASN A 85 1.87 -1.03 6.58
CA ASN A 85 3.12 -1.40 7.26
C ASN A 85 4.10 -2.22 6.39
N PHE A 86 3.63 -3.32 5.78
CA PHE A 86 4.52 -4.21 5.03
C PHE A 86 5.06 -3.58 3.73
N LEU A 87 4.37 -2.58 3.17
CA LEU A 87 4.86 -1.82 2.01
C LEU A 87 5.82 -0.73 2.46
N ASP A 88 5.56 -0.07 3.59
CA ASP A 88 6.46 0.93 4.17
C ASP A 88 7.82 0.32 4.50
N GLU A 89 7.82 -0.82 5.18
CA GLU A 89 9.04 -1.57 5.50
C GLU A 89 9.84 -1.93 4.23
N GLN A 90 9.16 -2.36 3.16
CA GLN A 90 9.81 -2.68 1.90
C GLN A 90 10.37 -1.45 1.20
N TYR A 91 9.63 -0.35 1.21
CA TYR A 91 10.04 0.91 0.60
C TYR A 91 11.28 1.48 1.30
N ASP A 92 11.30 1.48 2.63
CA ASP A 92 12.42 1.93 3.44
C ASP A 92 13.68 1.08 3.21
N LEU A 93 13.55 -0.25 3.21
CA LEU A 93 14.66 -1.16 2.92
C LEU A 93 15.28 -0.92 1.53
N LEU A 94 14.46 -0.62 0.52
CA LEU A 94 14.92 -0.32 -0.83
C LEU A 94 15.61 1.04 -0.92
N ASN A 95 15.09 2.04 -0.21
CA ASN A 95 15.70 3.36 -0.11
C ASN A 95 17.06 3.33 0.59
N GLU A 96 17.17 2.63 1.72
CA GLU A 96 18.47 2.43 2.39
C GLU A 96 19.49 1.74 1.48
N SER A 97 19.06 0.65 0.83
CA SER A 97 19.92 -0.10 -0.10
C SER A 97 20.38 0.74 -1.28
N ARG A 98 19.53 1.66 -1.75
CA ARG A 98 19.87 2.63 -2.78
C ARG A 98 20.92 3.62 -2.26
N GLN A 99 20.71 4.22 -1.09
CA GLN A 99 21.66 5.17 -0.51
C GLN A 99 23.05 4.55 -0.34
N ARG A 100 23.13 3.30 0.15
CA ARG A 100 24.42 2.57 0.28
C ARG A 100 25.13 2.35 -1.06
N ARG A 101 24.40 2.11 -2.16
CA ARG A 101 25.00 1.96 -3.50
C ARG A 101 25.51 3.29 -4.06
N VAL A 102 24.78 4.38 -3.82
CA VAL A 102 25.21 5.72 -4.23
C VAL A 102 26.50 6.12 -3.52
N THR A 103 26.62 5.86 -2.21
CA THR A 103 27.84 6.18 -1.46
C THR A 103 29.02 5.33 -1.91
N ALA A 104 28.84 4.03 -2.15
CA ALA A 104 29.88 3.15 -2.68
C ALA A 104 30.36 3.57 -4.07
N GLY A 105 29.45 3.96 -4.97
CA GLY A 105 29.80 4.44 -6.30
C GLY A 105 30.52 5.79 -6.33
N ARG A 106 30.41 6.60 -5.27
CA ARG A 106 31.14 7.87 -5.13
C ARG A 106 32.60 7.68 -4.68
N LEU A 107 32.92 6.51 -4.11
CA LEU A 107 34.23 6.19 -3.52
C LEU A 107 35.17 5.43 -4.48
N GLY A 108 34.69 4.95 -5.63
CA GLY A 108 35.47 4.30 -6.68
C GLY A 108 35.66 5.19 -7.89
#